data_AF-A0A9W3B073-F1
#
_entry.id   AF-A0A9W3B073-F1
#
_cell.length_a   1.000
_cell.length_b   1.000
_cell.length_c   1.000
_cell.angle_alpha   90.00
_cell.angle_beta   90.00
_cell.angle_gamma   90.00
#
_symmetry.space_group_name_H-M   'P 1'
#
loop_
_entity.id
_entity.type
_entity.pdbx_description
1 polymer ?
#
loop_
_entity_poly.entity_id
_entity_poly.type
_entity_poly.pdbx_seq_one_letter_code
_entity_poly.pdbx_strand_id
1 'polypeptide(L)'
;MVLEIPVAYHDSDLHNKSISVIGSYTWSDIFVEISVHIPTLNSTSRVFVAARVDQGECNVFSVQDIYLYGLQSGVYQLSNDFARIKITQQGSVQIPAGWHILSLLVQGTNALGAFDGVLFNATIPTSPAAGFAAIGADSYGLDDFDNYLLPLFKTQTHVCHVAVNSLPLWYCVWYRNTFTFIFLIRH
;
A
#
# COMPACT_ATOMS: atom_id res chain seq x y z
N MET A 1 3.23 17.18 5.98
CA MET A 1 3.94 17.80 4.84
C MET A 1 5.42 17.61 5.10
N VAL A 2 6.10 16.92 4.19
CA VAL A 2 7.57 16.81 4.25
C VAL A 2 8.18 18.08 3.68
N LEU A 3 9.09 18.68 4.44
CA LEU A 3 9.75 19.95 4.10
C LEU A 3 10.82 19.79 3.01
N GLU A 4 11.41 18.59 2.91
CA GLU A 4 12.44 18.25 1.91
C GLU A 4 12.18 16.87 1.32
N ILE A 5 11.98 16.82 0.00
CA ILE A 5 11.89 15.56 -0.74
C ILE A 5 13.28 14.96 -0.95
N PRO A 6 13.46 13.63 -0.92
CA PRO A 6 14.73 12.99 -1.25
C PRO A 6 15.21 13.37 -2.65
N VAL A 7 16.52 13.37 -2.85
CA VAL A 7 17.09 13.49 -4.20
C VAL A 7 16.75 12.22 -4.97
N ALA A 8 15.94 12.36 -6.01
CA ALA A 8 15.49 11.25 -6.84
C ALA A 8 16.65 10.65 -7.64
N TYR A 9 16.72 9.32 -7.67
CA TYR A 9 17.63 8.59 -8.55
C TYR A 9 16.87 8.01 -9.75
N HIS A 10 15.61 7.61 -9.54
CA HIS A 10 14.70 7.18 -10.59
C HIS A 10 13.46 8.06 -10.68
N ASP A 11 12.80 8.08 -11.85
CA ASP A 11 11.55 8.84 -12.06
C ASP A 11 10.45 8.42 -11.07
N SER A 12 10.46 7.17 -10.60
CA SER A 12 9.55 6.69 -9.53
C SER A 12 9.64 7.53 -8.26
N ASP A 13 10.83 8.03 -7.92
CA ASP A 13 11.08 8.76 -6.67
C ASP A 13 10.50 10.19 -6.74
N LEU A 14 10.31 10.73 -7.95
CA LEU A 14 9.73 12.06 -8.18
C LEU A 14 8.23 12.14 -7.86
N HIS A 15 7.56 11.00 -7.72
CA HIS A 15 6.12 10.93 -7.51
C HIS A 15 5.70 10.99 -6.04
N ASN A 16 6.65 11.09 -5.11
CA ASN A 16 6.43 11.24 -3.67
C ASN A 16 5.54 10.15 -3.05
N LYS A 17 5.60 8.91 -3.54
CA LYS A 17 4.84 7.79 -3.00
C LYS A 17 5.76 6.81 -2.31
N SER A 18 5.23 6.11 -1.31
CA SER A 18 5.90 4.98 -0.67
C SER A 18 5.15 3.69 -0.99
N ILE A 19 5.91 2.62 -1.17
CA ILE A 19 5.36 1.27 -1.32
C ILE A 19 6.34 0.29 -0.70
N SER A 20 5.82 -0.67 0.07
CA SER A 20 6.56 -1.80 0.59
C SER A 20 5.88 -3.07 0.12
N VAL A 21 6.59 -3.89 -0.65
CA VAL A 21 6.11 -5.18 -1.15
C VAL A 21 6.48 -6.31 -0.19
N ILE A 22 5.62 -7.31 -0.09
CA ILE A 22 5.81 -8.46 0.79
C ILE A 22 5.19 -9.73 0.20
N GLY A 23 5.85 -10.85 0.46
CA GLY A 23 5.31 -12.17 0.15
C GLY A 23 5.93 -12.83 -1.07
N SER A 24 5.10 -13.49 -1.88
CA SER A 24 5.53 -14.20 -3.09
C SER A 24 4.87 -13.63 -4.34
N TYR A 25 5.65 -13.52 -5.40
CA TYR A 25 5.19 -13.18 -6.74
C TYR A 25 4.16 -14.19 -7.32
N THR A 26 4.16 -15.43 -6.83
CA THR A 26 3.31 -16.50 -7.35
C THR A 26 1.88 -16.46 -6.81
N TRP A 27 1.52 -15.50 -5.95
CA TRP A 27 0.20 -15.45 -5.34
C TRP A 27 -0.83 -14.81 -6.28
N SER A 28 -1.88 -15.57 -6.59
CA SER A 28 -3.01 -15.11 -7.43
C SER A 28 -4.21 -14.68 -6.59
N ASP A 29 -4.57 -15.45 -5.58
CA ASP A 29 -5.66 -15.13 -4.67
C ASP A 29 -5.08 -14.66 -3.35
N ILE A 30 -5.32 -13.40 -3.02
CA ILE A 30 -4.62 -12.69 -1.93
C ILE A 30 -5.67 -12.04 -1.03
N PHE A 31 -5.56 -12.29 0.26
CA PHE A 31 -6.20 -11.46 1.28
C PHE A 31 -5.12 -10.70 2.05
N VAL A 32 -5.28 -9.39 2.12
CA VAL A 32 -4.42 -8.49 2.90
C VAL A 32 -5.33 -7.69 3.81
N GLU A 33 -5.02 -7.65 5.10
CA GLU A 33 -5.65 -6.77 6.06
C GLU A 33 -4.57 -6.08 6.89
N ILE A 34 -4.76 -4.80 7.18
CA ILE A 34 -3.83 -4.01 7.98
C ILE A 34 -4.56 -2.94 8.76
N SER A 35 -4.05 -2.66 9.96
CA SER A 35 -4.45 -1.47 10.73
C SER A 35 -3.61 -0.29 10.29
N VAL A 36 -4.23 0.85 10.02
CA VAL A 36 -3.54 2.07 9.60
C VAL A 36 -3.92 3.21 10.52
N HIS A 37 -2.92 3.98 10.96
CA HIS A 37 -3.11 5.18 11.75
C HIS A 37 -2.95 6.41 10.88
N ILE A 38 -4.01 7.23 10.82
CA ILE A 38 -4.04 8.49 10.07
C ILE A 38 -3.96 9.64 11.08
N PRO A 39 -2.80 10.31 11.22
CA PRO A 39 -2.66 11.42 12.15
C PRO A 39 -3.40 12.68 11.69
N THR A 40 -3.72 13.59 12.62
CA THR A 40 -4.39 14.86 12.30
C THR A 40 -3.47 15.88 11.63
N LEU A 41 -2.17 15.85 11.96
CA LEU A 41 -1.17 16.79 11.46
C LEU A 41 -0.12 16.06 10.64
N ASN A 42 0.30 16.70 9.55
CA ASN A 42 1.35 16.19 8.66
C ASN A 42 1.08 14.82 8.03
N SER A 43 -0.18 14.37 7.99
CA SER A 43 -0.53 13.07 7.43
C SER A 43 -0.25 12.97 5.93
N THR A 44 -0.08 11.74 5.48
CA THR A 44 -0.20 11.41 4.06
C THR A 44 -1.62 11.72 3.56
N SER A 45 -1.74 12.08 2.29
CA SER A 45 -3.02 12.30 1.64
C SER A 45 -3.87 11.02 1.60
N ARG A 46 -3.23 9.86 1.40
CA ARG A 46 -3.87 8.55 1.32
C ARG A 46 -2.95 7.44 1.75
N VAL A 47 -3.56 6.37 2.25
CA VAL A 47 -2.93 5.10 2.58
C VAL A 47 -3.52 4.02 1.69
N PHE A 48 -2.76 2.97 1.40
CA PHE A 48 -3.26 1.87 0.58
C PHE A 48 -2.73 0.50 0.99
N VAL A 49 -3.53 -0.51 0.61
CA VAL A 49 -3.10 -1.90 0.48
C VAL A 49 -3.18 -2.29 -0.99
N ALA A 50 -2.32 -3.21 -1.41
CA ALA A 50 -2.28 -3.68 -2.77
C ALA A 50 -2.11 -5.20 -2.86
N ALA A 51 -2.55 -5.75 -3.97
CA ALA A 51 -2.46 -7.16 -4.29
C ALA A 51 -2.05 -7.35 -5.76
N ARG A 52 -1.38 -8.47 -6.02
CA ARG A 52 -0.79 -8.85 -7.30
C ARG A 52 0.18 -7.81 -7.85
N VAL A 53 0.98 -7.20 -6.98
CA VAL A 53 2.01 -6.25 -7.40
C VAL A 53 3.08 -7.00 -8.19
N ASP A 54 3.17 -6.71 -9.48
CA ASP A 54 4.02 -7.40 -10.46
C ASP A 54 5.45 -6.82 -10.45
N GLN A 55 5.58 -5.49 -10.42
CA GLN A 55 6.88 -4.82 -10.46
C GLN A 55 7.03 -3.76 -9.37
N GLY A 56 8.28 -3.56 -8.95
CA GLY A 56 8.68 -2.50 -8.02
C GLY A 56 9.70 -1.56 -8.64
N GLU A 57 10.37 -0.79 -7.76
CA GLU A 57 11.47 0.12 -8.13
C GLU A 57 11.04 1.11 -9.24
N CYS A 58 11.87 1.25 -10.28
CA CYS A 58 11.69 2.22 -11.37
C CYS A 58 10.40 2.04 -12.15
N ASN A 59 9.88 0.80 -12.22
CA ASN A 59 8.79 0.45 -13.14
C ASN A 59 7.41 0.47 -12.47
N VAL A 60 7.34 0.74 -11.16
CA VAL A 60 6.11 0.65 -10.37
C VAL A 60 4.96 1.51 -10.92
N PHE A 61 5.25 2.59 -11.65
CA PHE A 61 4.22 3.46 -12.26
C PHE A 61 3.71 2.97 -13.63
N SER A 62 4.40 2.02 -14.25
CA SER A 62 4.08 1.52 -15.60
C SER A 62 3.26 0.23 -15.59
N VAL A 63 3.17 -0.42 -14.43
CA VAL A 63 2.50 -1.71 -14.26
C VAL A 63 1.03 -1.59 -13.90
N GLN A 64 0.32 -2.68 -14.18
CA GLN A 64 -1.05 -2.88 -13.75
C GLN A 64 -0.99 -3.72 -12.49
N ASP A 65 -1.59 -3.26 -11.41
CA ASP A 65 -1.74 -4.02 -10.15
C ASP A 65 -2.99 -3.51 -9.44
N ILE A 66 -3.43 -4.20 -8.38
CA ILE A 66 -4.71 -3.88 -7.72
C ILE A 66 -4.43 -3.13 -6.43
N TYR A 67 -4.83 -1.86 -6.38
CA TYR A 67 -4.61 -0.96 -5.26
C TYR A 67 -5.93 -0.49 -4.66
N LEU A 68 -6.05 -0.61 -3.35
CA LEU A 68 -7.13 -0.02 -2.58
C LEU A 68 -6.60 1.15 -1.75
N TYR A 69 -7.01 2.37 -2.10
CA TYR A 69 -6.69 3.61 -1.41
C TYR A 69 -7.82 4.05 -0.47
N GLY A 70 -7.45 4.46 0.75
CA GLY A 70 -8.31 5.22 1.67
C GLY A 70 -7.82 6.66 1.79
N LEU A 71 -8.73 7.64 1.63
CA LEU A 71 -8.45 9.06 1.72
C LEU A 71 -8.93 9.64 3.04
N GLN A 72 -8.13 10.50 3.66
CA GLN A 72 -8.58 11.32 4.80
C GLN A 72 -9.79 12.21 4.45
N SER A 73 -9.99 12.56 3.17
CA SER A 73 -11.14 13.34 2.70
C SER A 73 -12.47 12.55 2.67
N GLY A 74 -12.48 11.30 3.12
CA GLY A 74 -13.68 10.49 3.23
C GLY A 74 -14.09 9.79 1.93
N VAL A 75 -13.10 9.36 1.15
CA VAL A 75 -13.29 8.66 -0.13
C VAL A 75 -12.43 7.39 -0.12
N TYR A 76 -12.93 6.32 -0.72
CA TYR A 76 -12.11 5.16 -1.08
C TYR A 76 -11.98 5.08 -2.60
N GLN A 77 -10.87 4.54 -3.08
CA GLN A 77 -10.64 4.27 -4.49
C GLN A 77 -9.97 2.92 -4.68
N LEU A 78 -10.54 2.09 -5.56
CA LEU A 78 -9.90 0.91 -6.08
C LEU A 78 -9.36 1.22 -7.48
N SER A 79 -8.06 1.04 -7.68
CA SER A 79 -7.37 1.31 -8.94
C SER A 79 -6.62 0.09 -9.44
N ASN A 80 -6.44 0.03 -10.76
CA ASN A 80 -5.67 -1.02 -11.43
C ASN A 80 -4.25 -0.57 -11.83
N ASP A 81 -3.72 0.45 -11.17
CA ASP A 81 -2.42 1.03 -11.45
C ASP A 81 -1.95 1.89 -10.28
N PHE A 82 -0.64 1.97 -10.08
CA PHE A 82 -0.05 2.77 -9.02
C PHE A 82 -0.20 4.29 -9.25
N ALA A 83 -0.26 4.70 -10.52
CA ALA A 83 -0.47 6.09 -10.92
C ALA A 83 -1.91 6.59 -10.64
N ARG A 84 -2.87 5.68 -10.42
CA ARG A 84 -4.30 5.94 -10.20
C ARG A 84 -5.02 6.60 -11.38
N ILE A 85 -4.60 6.27 -12.59
CA ILE A 85 -5.24 6.70 -13.83
C ILE A 85 -6.40 5.75 -14.16
N LYS A 86 -6.32 4.48 -13.74
CA LYS A 86 -7.30 3.42 -14.04
C LYS A 86 -8.12 3.06 -12.81
N ILE A 87 -8.96 3.99 -12.38
CA ILE A 87 -9.88 3.78 -11.25
C ILE A 87 -11.01 2.84 -11.67
N THR A 88 -11.11 1.70 -10.99
CA THR A 88 -12.14 0.68 -11.23
C THR A 88 -13.41 0.96 -10.43
N GLN A 89 -13.25 1.45 -9.19
CA GLN A 89 -14.36 1.78 -8.31
C GLN A 89 -13.96 2.91 -7.36
N GLN A 90 -14.91 3.78 -7.01
CA GLN A 90 -14.72 4.80 -5.99
C GLN A 90 -16.04 5.08 -5.26
N GLY A 91 -15.95 5.55 -4.03
CA GLY A 91 -17.11 5.94 -3.24
C GLY A 91 -16.73 6.73 -2.00
N SER A 92 -17.74 7.16 -1.24
CA SER A 92 -17.50 7.85 0.03
C SER A 92 -17.52 6.88 1.20
N VAL A 93 -16.57 7.03 2.11
CA VAL A 93 -16.52 6.36 3.41
C VAL A 93 -15.93 7.34 4.41
N GLN A 94 -16.48 7.46 5.62
CA GLN A 94 -15.95 8.41 6.60
C GLN A 94 -14.61 7.89 7.13
N ILE A 95 -13.54 8.66 6.94
CA ILE A 95 -12.17 8.30 7.39
C ILE A 95 -11.68 9.45 8.29
N PRO A 96 -12.06 9.49 9.58
CA PRO A 96 -11.53 10.46 10.51
C PRO A 96 -10.03 10.22 10.78
N ALA A 97 -9.40 11.09 11.59
CA ALA A 97 -8.09 10.77 12.14
C ALA A 97 -8.21 9.66 13.20
N GLY A 98 -7.21 8.78 13.26
CA GLY A 98 -7.19 7.64 14.18
C GLY A 98 -6.80 6.33 13.51
N TRP A 99 -7.11 5.23 14.19
CA TRP A 99 -6.84 3.87 13.73
C TRP A 99 -8.01 3.33 12.92
N HIS A 100 -7.68 2.73 11.77
CA HIS A 100 -8.64 2.17 10.82
C HIS A 100 -8.18 0.80 10.35
N ILE A 101 -9.12 -0.04 9.96
CA ILE A 101 -8.84 -1.34 9.36
C ILE A 101 -9.10 -1.26 7.86
N LEU A 102 -8.06 -1.55 7.08
CA LEU A 102 -8.12 -1.64 5.64
C LEU A 102 -7.90 -3.09 5.21
N SER A 103 -8.84 -3.66 4.46
CA SER A 103 -8.70 -5.01 3.91
C SER A 103 -9.02 -5.10 2.44
N LEU A 104 -8.32 -6.00 1.75
CA LEU A 104 -8.45 -6.27 0.33
C LEU A 104 -8.34 -7.77 0.08
N LEU A 105 -9.42 -8.33 -0.47
CA LEU A 105 -9.50 -9.68 -1.00
C LEU A 105 -9.50 -9.61 -2.53
N VAL A 106 -8.56 -10.29 -3.16
CA VAL A 106 -8.51 -10.50 -4.60
C VAL A 106 -8.67 -11.99 -4.87
N GLN A 107 -9.68 -12.34 -5.68
CA GLN A 107 -9.96 -13.72 -6.09
C GLN A 107 -10.39 -13.76 -7.55
N GLY A 108 -9.62 -14.43 -8.40
CA GLY A 108 -9.88 -14.46 -9.84
C GLY A 108 -9.94 -13.05 -10.45
N THR A 109 -11.10 -12.64 -10.97
CA THR A 109 -11.37 -11.31 -11.55
C THR A 109 -12.19 -10.41 -10.63
N ASN A 110 -12.32 -10.76 -9.36
CA ASN A 110 -13.07 -9.98 -8.38
C ASN A 110 -12.13 -9.42 -7.32
N ALA A 111 -12.35 -8.17 -6.95
CA ALA A 111 -11.76 -7.54 -5.79
C ALA A 111 -12.87 -7.14 -4.83
N LEU A 112 -12.69 -7.46 -3.55
CA LEU A 112 -13.55 -7.04 -2.46
C LEU A 112 -12.67 -6.33 -1.44
N GLY A 113 -12.93 -5.04 -1.24
CA GLY A 113 -12.25 -4.27 -0.22
C GLY A 113 -13.19 -3.90 0.91
N ALA A 114 -12.61 -3.68 2.08
CA ALA A 114 -13.31 -3.15 3.23
C ALA A 114 -12.51 -2.01 3.86
N PHE A 115 -13.23 -0.97 4.30
CA PHE A 115 -12.70 0.07 5.17
C PHE A 115 -13.58 0.14 6.42
N ASP A 116 -13.02 -0.17 7.59
CA ASP A 116 -13.76 -0.29 8.86
C ASP A 116 -15.05 -1.12 8.74
N GLY A 117 -14.99 -2.23 7.99
CA GLY A 117 -16.10 -3.13 7.74
C GLY A 117 -17.10 -2.67 6.67
N VAL A 118 -16.96 -1.46 6.11
CA VAL A 118 -17.75 -1.02 4.95
C VAL A 118 -17.19 -1.67 3.69
N LEU A 119 -17.97 -2.57 3.12
CA LEU A 119 -17.59 -3.39 1.97
C LEU A 119 -17.86 -2.68 0.64
N PHE A 120 -16.96 -2.91 -0.31
CA PHE A 120 -17.13 -2.54 -1.70
C PHE A 120 -16.48 -3.60 -2.60
N ASN A 121 -17.10 -3.84 -3.75
CA ASN A 121 -16.63 -4.81 -4.72
C ASN A 121 -16.37 -4.17 -6.08
N ALA A 122 -15.51 -4.79 -6.87
CA ALA A 122 -15.30 -4.42 -8.26
C ALA A 122 -14.80 -5.60 -9.07
N THR A 123 -15.03 -5.53 -10.38
CA THR A 123 -14.40 -6.43 -11.34
C THR A 123 -13.05 -5.88 -11.73
N ILE A 124 -12.00 -6.68 -11.57
CA ILE A 124 -10.62 -6.33 -11.92
C ILE A 124 -10.19 -7.08 -13.19
N PRO A 125 -9.20 -6.57 -13.93
CA PRO A 125 -8.68 -7.26 -15.11
C PRO A 125 -7.98 -8.57 -14.76
N THR A 126 -7.80 -9.43 -15.76
CA THR A 126 -7.13 -10.73 -15.62
C THR A 126 -5.61 -10.63 -15.53
N SER A 127 -5.04 -9.46 -15.86
CA SER A 127 -3.63 -9.14 -15.73
C SER A 127 -3.47 -7.98 -14.73
N PRO A 128 -2.57 -8.10 -13.74
CA PRO A 128 -1.67 -9.22 -13.49
C PRO A 128 -2.43 -10.41 -12.88
N ALA A 129 -2.02 -11.63 -13.24
CA ALA A 129 -2.65 -12.86 -12.76
C ALA A 129 -2.14 -13.27 -11.37
N ALA A 130 -0.93 -12.86 -11.02
CA ALA A 130 -0.29 -13.09 -9.73
C ALA A 130 0.71 -11.96 -9.43
N GLY A 131 1.09 -11.82 -8.16
CA GLY A 131 2.13 -10.89 -7.73
C GLY A 131 2.21 -10.79 -6.21
N PHE A 132 3.01 -9.86 -5.72
CA PHE A 132 3.18 -9.61 -4.28
C PHE A 132 1.95 -8.92 -3.67
N ALA A 133 1.87 -8.95 -2.34
CA ALA A 133 1.07 -7.97 -1.60
C ALA A 133 1.91 -6.71 -1.36
N ALA A 134 1.27 -5.56 -1.18
CA ALA A 134 1.99 -4.35 -0.78
C ALA A 134 1.15 -3.43 0.11
N ILE A 135 1.84 -2.52 0.79
CA ILE A 135 1.26 -1.43 1.57
C ILE A 135 2.03 -0.15 1.30
N GLY A 136 1.41 1.01 1.55
CA GLY A 136 2.13 2.28 1.46
C GLY A 136 1.22 3.50 1.45
N ALA A 137 1.81 4.62 1.07
CA ALA A 137 1.18 5.94 1.09
C ALA A 137 1.28 6.67 -0.26
N ASP A 138 0.26 7.49 -0.52
CA ASP A 138 0.07 8.29 -1.74
C ASP A 138 0.60 9.73 -1.60
N SER A 139 1.53 9.95 -0.69
CA SER A 139 2.32 11.18 -0.55
C SER A 139 3.28 11.00 0.61
N TYR A 140 4.39 11.73 0.63
CA TYR A 140 5.19 11.80 1.84
C TYR A 140 4.47 12.57 2.95
N GLY A 141 4.13 11.84 4.02
CA GLY A 141 3.50 12.33 5.22
C GLY A 141 3.60 11.25 6.31
N LEU A 142 3.03 11.54 7.47
CA LEU A 142 3.00 10.59 8.58
C LEU A 142 1.82 9.63 8.44
N ASP A 143 2.13 8.35 8.60
CA ASP A 143 1.21 7.24 8.75
C ASP A 143 1.91 6.10 9.52
N ASP A 144 1.14 5.35 10.29
CA ASP A 144 1.64 4.14 10.95
C ASP A 144 0.83 2.93 10.49
N PHE A 145 1.49 1.79 10.36
CA PHE A 145 0.87 0.54 9.96
C PHE A 145 1.04 -0.49 11.09
N ASP A 146 0.01 -1.25 11.43
CA ASP A 146 0.07 -2.25 12.50
C ASP A 146 -0.82 -3.46 12.17
N ASN A 147 -0.67 -4.56 12.89
CA ASN A 147 -1.48 -5.78 12.81
C ASN A 147 -1.64 -6.28 11.37
N TYR A 148 -0.53 -6.37 10.64
CA TYR A 148 -0.55 -6.91 9.28
C TYR A 148 -0.98 -8.37 9.28
N LEU A 149 -2.11 -8.65 8.63
CA LEU A 149 -2.67 -9.99 8.49
C LEU A 149 -2.67 -10.39 7.01
N LEU A 150 -1.95 -11.47 6.72
CA LEU A 150 -1.89 -12.09 5.40
C LEU A 150 -2.15 -13.60 5.52
N PRO A 151 -3.42 -14.02 5.66
CA PRO A 151 -3.81 -15.40 5.67
C PRO A 151 -3.78 -15.91 4.23
N LEU A 152 -2.83 -16.80 3.96
CA LEU A 152 -2.75 -17.48 2.67
C LEU A 152 -3.78 -18.60 2.61
N PHE A 153 -4.41 -18.78 1.45
CA PHE A 153 -5.12 -20.03 1.13
C PHE A 153 -4.16 -21.22 0.88
N LYS A 154 -2.84 -20.98 0.82
CA LYS A 154 -1.78 -21.99 0.79
C LYS A 154 -0.53 -21.51 1.54
N THR A 155 -0.14 -22.25 2.57
CA THR A 155 0.97 -21.97 3.49
C THR A 155 2.31 -21.66 2.80
N GLN A 156 2.90 -20.48 3.06
CA GLN A 156 4.35 -20.28 2.91
C GLN A 156 4.92 -19.13 3.76
N THR A 157 6.16 -19.31 4.17
CA THR A 157 7.00 -18.49 5.05
C THR A 157 7.36 -17.12 4.45
N HIS A 158 7.31 -16.07 5.27
CA HIS A 158 7.62 -14.69 4.89
C HIS A 158 9.14 -14.46 4.78
N VAL A 159 9.59 -13.87 3.67
CA VAL A 159 10.90 -13.22 3.52
C VAL A 159 10.63 -11.76 3.16
N CYS A 160 11.15 -10.83 3.97
CA CYS A 160 11.13 -9.41 3.68
C CYS A 160 12.44 -9.06 2.95
N HIS A 161 12.35 -8.59 1.70
CA HIS A 161 13.46 -7.96 1.00
C HIS A 161 13.22 -6.45 0.97
N VAL A 162 14.13 -5.69 1.58
CA VAL A 162 14.24 -4.25 1.39
C VAL A 162 15.33 -4.03 0.35
N ALA A 163 14.95 -3.57 -0.84
CA ALA A 163 15.91 -3.11 -1.84
C ALA A 163 16.09 -1.59 -1.68
N VAL A 164 17.15 -1.15 -1.00
CA VAL A 164 17.76 0.17 -1.25
C VAL A 164 19.26 0.09 -0.95
N ASN A 165 20.09 0.18 -2.00
CA ASN A 165 21.52 0.41 -1.87
C ASN A 165 21.79 1.90 -1.58
N SER A 166 22.59 2.15 -0.53
CA SER A 166 23.33 3.39 -0.20
C SER A 166 22.55 4.72 0.01
N LEU A 167 22.13 4.94 1.27
CA LEU A 167 21.98 6.19 2.07
C LEU A 167 21.29 7.44 1.44
N PRO A 168 20.38 8.15 2.15
CA PRO A 168 20.01 8.05 3.57
C PRO A 168 18.85 7.06 3.81
N LEU A 169 18.84 6.50 5.01
CA LEU A 169 18.21 5.23 5.34
C LEU A 169 16.73 5.37 5.69
N TRP A 170 15.87 4.76 4.87
CA TRP A 170 14.61 4.23 5.36
C TRP A 170 14.92 2.94 6.14
N TYR A 171 14.65 2.93 7.45
CA TYR A 171 14.71 1.71 8.24
C TYR A 171 13.29 1.19 8.48
N CYS A 172 13.02 -0.03 8.01
CA CYS A 172 11.90 -0.83 8.49
C CYS A 172 12.31 -1.45 9.83
N VAL A 173 11.71 -1.02 10.94
CA VAL A 173 11.94 -1.65 12.24
C VAL A 173 10.72 -2.48 12.59
N TRP A 174 10.94 -3.79 12.72
CA TRP A 174 9.93 -4.71 13.23
C TRP A 174 10.03 -4.76 14.75
N TYR A 175 9.04 -4.20 15.46
CA TYR A 175 8.98 -4.32 16.91
C TYR A 175 7.58 -4.73 17.36
N ARG A 176 7.48 -5.97 17.87
CA ARG A 176 6.27 -6.51 18.52
C ARG A 176 4.97 -6.32 17.71
N ASN A 177 4.98 -6.75 16.45
CA ASN A 177 3.84 -6.70 15.50
C ASN A 177 3.48 -5.33 14.91
N THR A 178 4.11 -4.24 15.36
CA THR A 178 3.91 -2.89 14.80
C THR A 178 4.92 -2.58 13.69
N PHE A 179 4.45 -1.94 12.61
CA PHE A 179 5.24 -1.51 11.45
C PHE A 179 5.31 0.03 11.40
N THR A 180 6.41 0.59 11.87
CA THR A 180 6.61 2.06 11.86
C THR A 180 7.60 2.45 10.77
N PHE A 181 7.19 3.34 9.85
CA PHE A 181 8.12 4.03 8.96
C PHE A 181 8.76 5.21 9.72
N ILE A 182 10.05 5.12 10.04
CA ILE A 182 10.78 6.23 10.68
C ILE A 182 11.67 6.92 9.65
N PHE A 183 11.36 8.19 9.36
CA PHE A 183 12.24 9.08 8.60
C PHE A 183 13.30 9.66 9.54
N LEU A 184 14.53 9.14 9.46
CA LEU A 184 15.67 9.67 10.22
C LEU A 184 16.52 10.56 9.30
N ILE A 185 16.30 11.87 9.38
CA ILE A 185 17.26 12.85 8.85
C ILE A 185 18.51 12.78 9.75
N ARG A 186 19.61 12.23 9.25
CA ARG A 186 20.92 12.49 9.86
C ARG A 186 21.35 13.90 9.48
N HIS A 187 21.49 14.75 10.49
CA HIS A 187 22.29 15.97 10.41
C HIS A 187 23.76 15.65 10.13
#